data_AF-A0A2E8V693-F1
#
_entry.id   AF-A0A2E8V693-F1
#
_cell.length_a   1.000
_cell.length_b   1.000
_cell.length_c   1.000
_cell.angle_alpha   90.00
_cell.angle_beta   90.00
_cell.angle_gamma   90.00
#
_symmetry.space_group_name_H-M   'P 1'
#
loop_
_entity.id
_entity.type
_entity.pdbx_description
1 polymer ?
#
loop_
_entity_poly.entity_id
_entity_poly.type
_entity_poly.pdbx_seq_one_letter_code
_entity_poly.pdbx_strand_id
1 'polypeptide(L)'
;MIYLERKGLPTVSIASSGFQKDTVATAKAFGMETAPFVTIPCVITSVSPEESSREIEKQIDSIINGLTNPDSLRIDSSDEEAYRTDGPSITFQGKDKLDAWENFNKDFLDKGWGDGFPLIPPTEERVNVILSGTTLSPEHIVGHLPPGMGIATVKKIAISCAMAGCEPSHLPVIIAACKSIIQMGGRARQWLMSTSPDAPFMLINGPIVDELGINSKQATLGPGRQSRVNVILGRALRLTLMNVGHNYPGEMDMDTIGSAAKFSLCAAESQD
;
A
#
# COMPACT_ATOMS: atom_id res chain seq x y z
N MET A 1 -5.24 -21.04 -6.40
CA MET A 1 -3.95 -20.89 -7.11
C MET A 1 -2.77 -21.17 -6.18
N ILE A 2 -2.23 -20.19 -5.43
CA ILE A 2 -1.03 -20.30 -4.58
C ILE A 2 -0.94 -21.60 -3.76
N TYR A 3 -2.01 -21.95 -3.04
CA TYR A 3 -2.03 -23.16 -2.21
C TYR A 3 -1.90 -24.46 -3.00
N LEU A 4 -2.48 -24.52 -4.20
CA LEU A 4 -2.41 -25.68 -5.09
C LEU A 4 -1.02 -25.79 -5.72
N GLU A 5 -0.45 -24.67 -6.17
CA GLU A 5 0.89 -24.59 -6.75
C GLU A 5 1.97 -25.02 -5.76
N ARG A 6 1.86 -24.60 -4.49
CA ARG A 6 2.76 -25.07 -3.42
C ARG A 6 2.68 -26.58 -3.15
N LYS A 7 1.62 -27.25 -3.61
CA LYS A 7 1.47 -28.72 -3.56
C LYS A 7 1.90 -29.40 -4.86
N GLY A 8 2.49 -28.67 -5.80
CA GLY A 8 2.88 -29.18 -7.11
C GLY A 8 1.71 -29.44 -8.05
N LEU A 9 0.55 -28.82 -7.81
CA LEU A 9 -0.60 -28.88 -8.72
C LEU A 9 -0.60 -27.62 -9.60
N PRO A 10 -0.38 -27.75 -10.92
CA PRO A 10 -0.43 -26.63 -11.84
C PRO A 10 -1.79 -25.94 -11.83
N THR A 11 -1.79 -24.62 -11.89
CA THR A 11 -2.99 -23.80 -11.97
C THR A 11 -2.86 -22.77 -13.07
N VAL A 12 -3.99 -22.28 -13.58
CA VAL A 12 -4.05 -21.12 -14.45
C VAL A 12 -5.20 -20.25 -13.94
N SER A 13 -4.90 -18.99 -13.62
CA SER A 13 -5.93 -18.01 -13.27
C SER A 13 -6.50 -17.37 -14.53
N ILE A 14 -7.77 -16.99 -14.48
CA ILE A 14 -8.41 -16.21 -15.55
C ILE A 14 -8.56 -14.79 -15.01
N ALA A 15 -7.81 -13.85 -15.58
CA ALA A 15 -7.87 -12.44 -15.23
C ALA A 15 -8.73 -11.68 -16.25
N SER A 16 -9.53 -10.74 -15.77
CA SER A 16 -10.18 -9.76 -16.66
C SER A 16 -9.19 -8.69 -17.09
N SER A 17 -9.41 -8.11 -18.27
CA SER A 17 -8.64 -6.98 -18.76
C SER A 17 -8.62 -5.84 -17.73
N GLY A 18 -7.44 -5.30 -17.45
CA GLY A 18 -7.20 -4.30 -16.40
C GLY A 18 -6.61 -4.86 -15.11
N PHE A 19 -6.65 -6.17 -14.88
CA PHE A 19 -6.16 -6.82 -13.64
C PHE A 19 -4.83 -7.57 -13.80
N GLN A 20 -4.14 -7.40 -14.93
CA GLN A 20 -2.88 -8.12 -15.19
C GLN A 20 -1.80 -7.74 -14.17
N LYS A 21 -1.61 -6.43 -13.93
CA LYS A 21 -0.63 -5.94 -12.95
C LYS A 21 -0.93 -6.46 -11.54
N ASP A 22 -2.19 -6.41 -11.13
CA ASP A 22 -2.65 -6.93 -9.84
C ASP A 22 -2.37 -8.44 -9.70
N THR A 23 -2.64 -9.22 -10.75
CA THR A 23 -2.39 -10.66 -10.77
C THR A 23 -0.91 -10.97 -10.58
N VAL A 24 -0.05 -10.26 -11.31
CA VAL A 24 1.43 -10.38 -11.17
C VAL A 24 1.86 -10.00 -9.76
N ALA A 25 1.44 -8.83 -9.29
CA ALA A 25 1.87 -8.27 -8.02
C ALA A 25 1.40 -9.13 -6.85
N THR A 26 0.20 -9.70 -6.93
CA THR A 26 -0.32 -10.65 -5.94
C THR A 26 0.47 -11.94 -5.92
N ALA A 27 0.79 -12.52 -7.07
CA ALA A 27 1.60 -13.74 -7.12
C ALA A 27 3.00 -13.52 -6.53
N LYS A 28 3.65 -12.40 -6.86
CA LYS A 28 4.92 -11.97 -6.24
C LYS A 28 4.79 -11.84 -4.73
N ALA A 29 3.76 -11.15 -4.23
CA ALA A 29 3.50 -10.95 -2.80
C ALA A 29 3.34 -12.27 -2.00
N PHE A 30 3.00 -13.38 -2.65
CA PHE A 30 2.86 -14.69 -2.02
C PHE A 30 4.01 -15.67 -2.35
N GLY A 31 5.09 -15.16 -2.94
CA GLY A 31 6.31 -15.91 -3.23
C GLY A 31 6.11 -16.95 -4.33
N MET A 32 5.27 -16.65 -5.32
CA MET A 32 5.19 -17.47 -6.53
C MET A 32 6.21 -16.95 -7.55
N GLU A 33 7.10 -17.83 -8.01
CA GLU A 33 8.05 -17.55 -9.10
C GLU A 33 7.35 -17.40 -10.46
N THR A 34 6.14 -17.94 -10.58
CA THR A 34 5.30 -17.83 -11.78
C THR A 34 3.90 -17.39 -11.38
N ALA A 35 3.22 -16.59 -12.21
CA ALA A 35 1.78 -16.39 -12.08
C ALA A 35 1.12 -16.81 -13.38
N PRO A 36 0.81 -18.10 -13.55
CA PRO A 36 0.16 -18.56 -14.77
C PRO A 36 -1.25 -17.98 -14.85
N PHE A 37 -1.48 -17.02 -15.74
CA PHE A 37 -2.81 -16.48 -16.00
C PHE A 37 -3.06 -16.22 -17.47
N VAL A 38 -4.33 -16.32 -17.87
CA VAL A 38 -4.83 -15.85 -19.16
C VAL A 38 -5.67 -14.60 -18.95
N THR A 39 -5.70 -13.71 -19.94
CA THR A 39 -6.55 -12.51 -19.88
C THR A 39 -7.74 -12.66 -20.79
N ILE A 40 -8.93 -12.32 -20.31
CA ILE A 40 -10.13 -12.17 -21.13
C ILE A 40 -10.55 -10.69 -21.21
N PRO A 41 -11.17 -10.24 -22.31
CA PRO A 41 -11.47 -8.82 -22.51
C PRO A 41 -12.57 -8.30 -21.59
N CYS A 42 -13.46 -9.16 -21.10
CA CYS A 42 -14.58 -8.77 -20.25
C CYS A 42 -14.27 -8.88 -18.75
N VAL A 43 -15.00 -8.10 -17.95
CA VAL A 43 -15.06 -8.29 -16.50
C VAL A 43 -16.09 -9.40 -16.23
N ILE A 44 -15.62 -10.56 -15.76
CA ILE A 44 -16.42 -11.81 -15.64
C ILE A 44 -17.72 -11.58 -14.86
N THR A 45 -17.66 -10.73 -13.83
CA THR A 45 -18.79 -10.42 -12.95
C THR A 45 -19.74 -9.34 -13.50
N SER A 46 -19.38 -8.70 -14.61
CA SER A 46 -20.14 -7.58 -15.21
C SER A 46 -20.86 -7.97 -16.50
N VAL A 47 -20.70 -9.21 -16.98
CA VAL A 47 -21.36 -9.75 -18.17
C VAL A 47 -22.22 -10.96 -17.80
N SER A 48 -23.03 -11.45 -18.74
CA SER A 48 -23.82 -12.66 -18.49
C SER A 48 -22.92 -13.91 -18.37
N PRO A 49 -23.36 -14.96 -17.67
CA PRO A 49 -22.61 -16.21 -17.59
C PRO A 49 -22.29 -16.83 -18.96
N GLU A 50 -23.19 -16.69 -19.94
CA GLU A 50 -23.00 -17.17 -21.31
C GLU A 50 -21.90 -16.40 -22.03
N GLU A 51 -21.90 -15.07 -21.88
CA GLU A 51 -20.87 -14.22 -22.45
C GLU A 51 -19.50 -14.49 -21.82
N SER A 52 -19.44 -14.59 -20.49
CA SER A 52 -18.21 -14.95 -19.79
C SER A 52 -17.68 -16.32 -20.24
N SER A 53 -18.56 -17.32 -20.37
CA SER A 53 -18.16 -18.67 -20.80
C SER A 53 -17.58 -18.64 -22.21
N ARG A 54 -18.24 -17.92 -23.12
CA ARG A 54 -17.76 -17.74 -24.50
C ARG A 54 -16.40 -17.06 -24.58
N GLU A 55 -16.12 -16.05 -23.75
CA GLU A 55 -14.81 -15.40 -23.75
C GLU A 55 -13.71 -16.29 -23.14
N ILE A 56 -14.05 -17.10 -22.12
CA ILE A 56 -13.14 -18.08 -21.53
C ILE A 56 -12.83 -19.22 -22.51
N GLU A 57 -13.82 -19.72 -23.25
CA GLU A 57 -13.65 -20.78 -24.25
C GLU A 57 -12.64 -20.38 -25.33
N LYS A 58 -12.59 -19.09 -25.72
CA LYS A 58 -11.58 -18.59 -26.66
C LYS A 58 -10.14 -18.69 -26.14
N GLN A 59 -9.95 -18.85 -24.83
CA GLN A 59 -8.65 -18.99 -24.18
C GLN A 59 -8.32 -20.45 -23.82
N ILE A 60 -9.14 -21.43 -24.22
CA ILE A 60 -9.00 -22.82 -23.76
C ILE A 60 -7.63 -23.42 -24.10
N ASP A 61 -7.10 -23.14 -25.29
CA ASP A 61 -5.80 -23.63 -25.72
C ASP A 61 -4.67 -23.04 -24.86
N SER A 62 -4.75 -21.74 -24.56
CA SER A 62 -3.81 -21.05 -23.67
C SER A 62 -3.88 -21.59 -22.23
N ILE A 63 -5.09 -21.92 -21.75
CA ILE A 63 -5.31 -22.53 -20.43
C ILE A 63 -4.69 -23.93 -20.39
N ILE A 64 -4.96 -24.78 -21.39
CA ILE A 64 -4.39 -26.13 -21.47
C ILE A 64 -2.87 -26.05 -21.53
N ASN A 65 -2.32 -25.17 -22.36
CA ASN A 65 -0.87 -24.98 -22.45
C ASN A 65 -0.29 -24.55 -21.09
N GLY A 66 -0.92 -23.59 -20.39
CA GLY A 66 -0.47 -23.16 -19.07
C GLY A 66 -0.50 -24.26 -18.00
N LEU A 67 -1.50 -25.15 -18.05
CA LEU A 67 -1.62 -26.28 -17.12
C LEU A 67 -0.65 -27.43 -17.42
N THR A 68 -0.23 -27.57 -18.69
CA THR A 68 0.58 -28.72 -19.15
C THR A 68 2.04 -28.38 -19.43
N ASN A 69 2.38 -27.10 -19.55
CA ASN A 69 3.72 -26.60 -19.79
C ASN A 69 4.12 -25.55 -18.72
N PRO A 70 4.81 -25.97 -17.63
CA PRO A 70 5.17 -25.12 -16.49
C PRO A 70 5.99 -23.87 -16.85
N ASP A 71 6.74 -23.91 -17.95
CA ASP A 71 7.64 -22.82 -18.36
C ASP A 71 6.97 -21.80 -19.29
N SER A 72 5.78 -22.11 -19.82
CA SER A 72 5.11 -21.30 -20.85
C SER A 72 4.49 -20.00 -20.34
N LEU A 73 4.33 -19.85 -19.01
CA LEU A 73 3.68 -18.70 -18.37
C LEU A 73 4.53 -18.14 -17.21
N ARG A 74 5.86 -18.19 -17.35
CA ARG A 74 6.76 -17.54 -16.41
C ARG A 74 6.56 -16.03 -16.50
N ILE A 75 6.17 -15.43 -15.38
CA ILE A 75 6.37 -14.00 -15.17
C ILE A 75 7.79 -13.89 -14.70
N ASP A 76 8.60 -13.06 -15.36
CA ASP A 76 9.94 -12.80 -14.91
C ASP A 76 9.89 -12.25 -13.47
N SER A 77 10.16 -13.13 -12.51
CA SER A 77 10.19 -12.83 -11.08
C SER A 77 11.60 -12.46 -10.65
N SER A 78 12.47 -12.04 -11.58
CA SER A 78 13.85 -11.60 -11.29
C SER A 78 13.93 -10.38 -10.36
N ASP A 79 12.80 -9.79 -9.97
CA ASP A 79 12.73 -8.90 -8.81
C ASP A 79 12.87 -9.74 -7.52
N GLU A 80 14.11 -9.92 -7.07
CA GLU A 80 14.49 -10.42 -5.73
C GLU A 80 13.93 -9.53 -4.61
N GLU A 81 12.61 -9.49 -4.39
CA GLU A 81 12.00 -8.44 -3.56
C GLU A 81 11.08 -8.96 -2.47
N ALA A 82 11.61 -9.86 -1.65
CA ALA A 82 11.19 -9.99 -0.25
C ALA A 82 12.20 -9.36 0.73
N TYR A 83 13.41 -9.05 0.25
CA TYR A 83 14.52 -8.48 1.02
C TYR A 83 15.10 -7.26 0.28
N ARG A 84 14.30 -6.21 0.06
CA ARG A 84 14.91 -4.90 -0.21
C ARG A 84 15.68 -4.50 1.05
N THR A 85 16.99 -4.70 1.01
CA THR A 85 17.99 -4.07 1.87
C THR A 85 17.86 -2.56 1.78
N ASP A 86 18.55 -1.81 2.66
CA ASP A 86 18.67 -0.36 2.48
C ASP A 86 19.19 -0.08 1.05
N GLY A 87 18.35 0.54 0.22
CA GLY A 87 18.75 1.00 -1.10
C GLY A 87 19.74 2.18 -0.97
N PRO A 88 20.48 2.52 -2.04
CA PRO A 88 21.39 3.65 -1.98
C PRO A 88 20.63 4.94 -1.68
N SER A 89 21.21 5.79 -0.83
CA SER A 89 20.67 7.12 -0.55
C SER A 89 20.60 7.94 -1.84
N ILE A 90 19.44 8.56 -2.09
CA ILE A 90 19.23 9.41 -3.27
C ILE A 90 19.47 10.87 -2.85
N THR A 91 20.30 11.58 -3.60
CA THR A 91 20.59 13.00 -3.36
C THR A 91 20.03 13.86 -4.48
N PHE A 92 19.29 14.91 -4.11
CA PHE A 92 18.75 15.88 -5.04
C PHE A 92 19.51 17.20 -4.90
N GLN A 93 19.91 17.77 -6.04
CA GLN A 93 20.62 19.04 -6.11
C GLN A 93 19.70 20.12 -6.68
N GLY A 94 20.01 21.38 -6.36
CA GLY A 94 19.30 22.56 -6.85
C GLY A 94 20.14 23.81 -6.62
N LYS A 95 19.73 24.94 -7.19
CA LYS A 95 20.35 26.26 -6.99
C LYS A 95 20.38 26.66 -5.52
N ASP A 96 19.36 26.24 -4.78
CA ASP A 96 19.22 26.37 -3.35
C ASP A 96 18.46 25.17 -2.77
N LYS A 97 18.12 25.24 -1.47
CA LYS A 97 17.39 24.17 -0.77
C LYS A 97 15.95 24.01 -1.25
N LEU A 98 15.31 25.07 -1.73
CA LEU A 98 13.95 25.02 -2.22
C LEU A 98 13.92 24.31 -3.59
N ASP A 99 14.82 24.68 -4.49
CA ASP A 99 14.97 24.03 -5.81
C ASP A 99 15.33 22.54 -5.66
N ALA A 100 16.21 22.19 -4.71
CA ALA A 100 16.50 20.79 -4.40
C ALA A 100 15.27 20.02 -3.87
N TRP A 101 14.44 20.68 -3.05
CA TRP A 101 13.19 20.10 -2.53
C TRP A 101 12.12 19.92 -3.63
N GLU A 102 12.02 20.86 -4.56
CA GLU A 102 11.14 20.76 -5.73
C GLU A 102 11.57 19.60 -6.66
N ASN A 103 12.89 19.45 -6.92
CA ASN A 103 13.43 18.34 -7.70
C ASN A 103 13.17 16.98 -7.03
N PHE A 104 13.34 16.89 -5.70
CA PHE A 104 12.96 15.71 -4.91
C PHE A 104 11.48 15.37 -5.07
N ASN A 105 10.59 16.35 -4.89
CA ASN A 105 9.15 16.14 -5.00
C ASN A 105 8.76 15.69 -6.40
N LYS A 106 9.31 16.34 -7.43
CA LYS A 106 9.06 15.97 -8.83
C LYS A 106 9.41 14.51 -9.08
N ASP A 107 10.63 14.09 -8.73
CA ASP A 107 11.08 12.71 -8.96
C ASP A 107 10.26 11.67 -8.18
N PHE A 108 9.99 11.93 -6.90
CA PHE A 108 9.22 11.00 -6.06
C PHE A 108 7.76 10.89 -6.51
N LEU A 109 7.14 11.99 -6.91
CA LEU A 109 5.76 11.99 -7.42
C LEU A 109 5.68 11.35 -8.81
N ASP A 110 6.63 11.63 -9.71
CA ASP A 110 6.70 11.01 -11.04
C ASP A 110 6.87 9.48 -10.94
N LYS A 111 7.58 8.99 -9.91
CA LYS A 111 7.74 7.56 -9.59
C LYS A 111 6.56 6.94 -8.82
N GLY A 112 5.58 7.74 -8.42
CA GLY A 112 4.43 7.29 -7.63
C GLY A 112 4.73 6.97 -6.16
N TRP A 113 5.88 7.39 -5.61
CA TRP A 113 6.30 7.14 -4.22
C TRP A 113 5.70 8.15 -3.21
N GLY A 114 4.86 9.06 -3.71
CA GLY A 114 4.07 9.99 -2.92
C GLY A 114 2.59 9.86 -3.21
N ASP A 115 1.80 10.58 -2.42
CA ASP A 115 0.34 10.59 -2.47
C ASP A 115 -0.22 11.81 -3.22
N GLY A 116 0.57 12.42 -4.10
CA GLY A 116 0.18 13.61 -4.86
C GLY A 116 0.35 14.95 -4.13
N PHE A 117 0.58 14.95 -2.81
CA PHE A 117 0.91 16.15 -2.05
C PHE A 117 2.43 16.31 -1.92
N PRO A 118 2.93 17.54 -1.67
CA PRO A 118 4.33 17.75 -1.35
C PRO A 118 4.78 16.90 -0.14
N LEU A 119 5.95 16.30 -0.25
CA LEU A 119 6.57 15.43 0.72
C LEU A 119 7.66 16.17 1.47
N ILE A 120 7.82 15.84 2.75
CA ILE A 120 9.04 16.22 3.48
C ILE A 120 10.12 15.16 3.15
N PRO A 121 11.34 15.57 2.74
CA PRO A 121 12.41 14.60 2.47
C PRO A 121 12.68 13.72 3.70
N PRO A 122 12.58 12.38 3.58
CA PRO A 122 12.85 11.48 4.69
C PRO A 122 14.36 11.27 4.84
N THR A 123 15.10 12.35 5.16
CA THR A 123 16.54 12.29 5.44
C THR A 123 16.80 11.42 6.67
N GLU A 124 18.01 10.84 6.78
CA GLU A 124 18.40 10.05 7.96
C GLU A 124 18.19 10.82 9.27
N GLU A 125 18.55 12.11 9.30
CA GLU A 125 18.32 12.97 10.45
C GLU A 125 16.83 13.06 10.81
N ARG A 126 15.95 13.34 9.85
CA ARG A 126 14.51 13.44 10.11
C ARG A 126 13.94 12.10 10.55
N VAL A 127 14.34 11.00 9.90
CA VAL A 127 13.88 9.65 10.27
C VAL A 127 14.33 9.29 11.69
N ASN A 128 15.58 9.62 12.07
CA ASN A 128 16.09 9.41 13.43
C ASN A 128 15.30 10.21 14.48
N VAL A 129 14.90 11.44 14.15
CA VAL A 129 13.99 12.23 15.01
C VAL A 129 12.66 11.49 15.18
N ILE A 130 12.03 11.03 14.10
CA ILE A 130 10.75 10.29 14.18
C ILE A 130 10.91 9.01 15.02
N LEU A 131 12.01 8.28 14.84
CA LEU A 131 12.31 7.04 15.57
C LEU A 131 12.43 7.25 17.09
N SER A 132 12.76 8.45 17.56
CA SER A 132 12.79 8.75 19.00
C SER A 132 11.42 8.67 19.69
N GLY A 133 10.34 8.61 18.91
CA GLY A 133 8.96 8.46 19.42
C GLY A 133 8.60 7.07 19.92
N THR A 134 9.51 6.09 19.84
CA THR A 134 9.27 4.71 20.29
C THR A 134 10.51 4.13 20.95
N THR A 135 10.30 3.13 21.80
CA THR A 135 11.38 2.31 22.39
C THR A 135 11.69 1.06 21.57
N LEU A 136 10.91 0.78 20.52
CA LEU A 136 11.15 -0.34 19.61
C LEU A 136 12.40 -0.08 18.75
N SER A 137 13.16 -1.15 18.49
CA SER A 137 14.27 -1.09 17.54
C SER A 137 13.78 -0.67 16.14
N PRO A 138 14.55 0.14 15.38
CA PRO A 138 14.22 0.45 13.99
C PRO A 138 14.00 -0.79 13.11
N GLU A 139 14.72 -1.88 13.39
CA GLU A 139 14.62 -3.16 12.67
C GLU A 139 13.52 -4.08 13.20
N HIS A 140 12.79 -3.67 14.24
CA HIS A 140 11.67 -4.45 14.74
C HIS A 140 10.59 -4.58 13.66
N ILE A 141 10.28 -5.82 13.28
CA ILE A 141 9.23 -6.14 12.32
C ILE A 141 7.88 -6.10 13.04
N VAL A 142 7.05 -5.13 12.67
CA VAL A 142 5.66 -5.02 13.13
C VAL A 142 4.79 -6.12 12.51
N GLY A 143 5.09 -6.52 11.26
CA GLY A 143 4.49 -7.65 10.55
C GLY A 143 4.58 -7.48 9.04
N HIS A 144 3.77 -8.23 8.29
CA HIS A 144 3.68 -8.12 6.83
C HIS A 144 2.43 -7.32 6.46
N LEU A 145 2.63 -6.13 5.88
CA LEU A 145 1.54 -5.20 5.62
C LEU A 145 0.86 -5.52 4.28
N PRO A 146 -0.46 -5.78 4.25
CA PRO A 146 -1.19 -5.99 3.00
C PRO A 146 -1.33 -4.68 2.20
N PRO A 147 -1.67 -4.75 0.90
CA PRO A 147 -1.83 -5.96 0.10
C PRO A 147 -0.52 -6.58 -0.39
N GLY A 148 0.60 -5.87 -0.46
CA GLY A 148 1.87 -6.39 -0.96
C GLY A 148 2.58 -7.40 -0.05
N MET A 149 2.11 -7.54 1.19
CA MET A 149 2.78 -8.33 2.24
C MET A 149 4.21 -7.84 2.52
N GLY A 150 4.45 -6.54 2.32
CA GLY A 150 5.77 -5.96 2.55
C GLY A 150 6.14 -5.99 4.03
N ILE A 151 7.43 -6.21 4.31
CA ILE A 151 7.96 -6.30 5.68
C ILE A 151 7.94 -4.92 6.32
N ALA A 152 6.99 -4.70 7.24
CA ALA A 152 6.79 -3.45 7.94
C ALA A 152 7.70 -3.37 9.18
N THR A 153 8.95 -2.95 8.98
CA THR A 153 9.85 -2.54 10.08
C THR A 153 9.45 -1.18 10.64
N VAL A 154 9.80 -0.90 11.89
CA VAL A 154 9.63 0.43 12.51
C VAL A 154 10.31 1.54 11.67
N LYS A 155 11.51 1.30 11.13
CA LYS A 155 12.25 2.24 10.26
C LYS A 155 11.45 2.63 9.01
N LYS A 156 10.91 1.64 8.28
CA LYS A 156 10.08 1.86 7.09
C LYS A 156 8.80 2.66 7.40
N ILE A 157 8.16 2.38 8.54
CA ILE A 157 7.00 3.16 8.99
C ILE A 157 7.41 4.60 9.32
N ALA A 158 8.55 4.78 9.99
CA ALA A 158 9.09 6.09 10.34
C ALA A 158 9.45 6.93 9.10
N ILE A 159 9.93 6.31 8.01
CA ILE A 159 10.16 6.97 6.72
C ILE A 159 8.86 7.54 6.16
N SER A 160 7.78 6.75 6.09
CA SER A 160 6.47 7.26 5.64
C SER A 160 5.91 8.34 6.56
N CYS A 161 6.13 8.23 7.87
CA CYS A 161 5.78 9.26 8.85
C CYS A 161 6.57 10.56 8.61
N ALA A 162 7.88 10.47 8.34
CA ALA A 162 8.72 11.60 8.03
C ALA A 162 8.20 12.32 6.77
N MET A 163 7.90 11.56 5.71
CA MET A 163 7.34 12.08 4.45
C MET A 163 6.02 12.83 4.64
N ALA A 164 5.15 12.33 5.52
CA ALA A 164 3.87 12.95 5.87
C ALA A 164 3.98 14.21 6.74
N GLY A 165 5.14 14.44 7.35
CA GLY A 165 5.33 15.52 8.33
C GLY A 165 4.87 15.19 9.74
N CYS A 166 4.93 13.91 10.13
CA CYS A 166 4.73 13.51 11.52
C CYS A 166 5.77 14.13 12.45
N GLU A 167 5.40 14.26 13.72
CA GLU A 167 6.32 14.43 14.85
C GLU A 167 6.60 13.06 15.48
N PRO A 168 7.65 12.91 16.32
CA PRO A 168 8.02 11.62 16.90
C PRO A 168 6.86 10.95 17.65
N SER A 169 6.10 11.74 18.41
CA SER A 169 4.95 11.26 19.18
C SER A 169 3.81 10.67 18.35
N HIS A 170 3.78 10.90 17.03
CA HIS A 170 2.81 10.29 16.12
C HIS A 170 3.18 8.85 15.72
N LEU A 171 4.46 8.47 15.78
CA LEU A 171 4.94 7.16 15.30
C LEU A 171 4.23 5.97 15.98
N PRO A 172 4.03 5.95 17.31
CA PRO A 172 3.31 4.86 17.97
C PRO A 172 1.89 4.64 17.43
N VAL A 173 1.19 5.72 17.06
CA VAL A 173 -0.17 5.64 16.49
C VAL A 173 -0.15 4.92 15.14
N ILE A 174 0.81 5.25 14.26
CA ILE A 174 0.92 4.61 12.94
C ILE A 174 1.37 3.15 13.07
N ILE A 175 2.26 2.83 14.02
CA ILE A 175 2.61 1.44 14.34
C ILE A 175 1.36 0.66 14.78
N ALA A 176 0.53 1.24 15.65
CA ALA A 176 -0.72 0.62 16.09
C ALA A 176 -1.73 0.46 14.95
N ALA A 177 -1.85 1.44 14.06
CA ALA A 177 -2.68 1.35 12.86
C ALA A 177 -2.22 0.20 11.94
N CYS A 178 -0.91 0.08 11.71
CA CYS A 178 -0.34 -1.04 10.94
C CYS A 178 -0.67 -2.39 11.58
N LYS A 179 -0.48 -2.53 12.91
CA LYS A 179 -0.85 -3.75 13.65
C LYS A 179 -2.33 -4.09 13.48
N SER A 180 -3.20 -3.08 13.53
CA SER A 180 -4.64 -3.25 13.38
C SER A 180 -5.00 -3.79 11.99
N ILE A 181 -4.42 -3.21 10.93
CA ILE A 181 -4.62 -3.68 9.55
C ILE A 181 -4.10 -5.11 9.37
N ILE A 182 -2.92 -5.42 9.92
CA ILE A 182 -2.33 -6.77 9.86
C ILE A 182 -3.25 -7.79 10.56
N GLN A 183 -3.82 -7.44 11.72
CA GLN A 183 -4.74 -8.29 12.48
C GLN A 183 -6.08 -8.53 11.78
N MET A 184 -6.49 -7.68 10.82
CA MET A 184 -7.67 -7.94 9.99
C MET A 184 -7.47 -9.17 9.07
N GLY A 185 -6.23 -9.63 8.88
CA GLY A 185 -5.91 -10.79 8.06
C GLY A 185 -6.36 -10.62 6.61
N GLY A 186 -6.98 -11.65 6.03
CA GLY A 186 -7.46 -11.63 4.65
C GLY A 186 -8.50 -10.52 4.36
N ARG A 187 -9.18 -9.99 5.38
CA ARG A 187 -10.16 -8.91 5.21
C ARG A 187 -9.52 -7.60 4.78
N ALA A 188 -8.26 -7.35 5.16
CA ALA A 188 -7.56 -6.13 4.77
C ALA A 188 -7.45 -5.98 3.24
N ARG A 189 -7.10 -7.07 2.55
CA ARG A 189 -6.98 -7.08 1.08
C ARG A 189 -8.30 -6.80 0.37
N GLN A 190 -9.44 -7.20 0.96
CA GLN A 190 -10.76 -7.06 0.32
C GLN A 190 -11.09 -5.60 0.00
N TRP A 191 -10.73 -4.68 0.89
CA TRP A 191 -10.97 -3.25 0.68
C TRP A 191 -9.74 -2.52 0.13
N LEU A 192 -8.52 -2.95 0.46
CA LEU A 192 -7.29 -2.34 -0.09
C LEU A 192 -7.13 -2.54 -1.60
N MET A 193 -7.67 -3.64 -2.15
CA MET A 193 -7.58 -3.99 -3.57
C MET A 193 -8.93 -3.90 -4.29
N SER A 194 -9.89 -3.24 -3.66
CA SER A 194 -11.24 -3.07 -4.18
C SER A 194 -11.26 -2.16 -5.40
N THR A 195 -12.23 -2.39 -6.30
CA THR A 195 -12.58 -1.42 -7.34
C THR A 195 -13.43 -0.25 -6.84
N SER A 196 -13.93 -0.37 -5.60
CA SER A 196 -14.64 0.69 -4.89
C SER A 196 -13.65 1.63 -4.18
N PRO A 197 -14.03 2.89 -3.95
CA PRO A 197 -13.14 3.89 -3.37
C PRO A 197 -13.05 3.80 -1.84
N ASP A 198 -12.64 2.63 -1.34
CA ASP A 198 -12.56 2.32 0.09
C ASP A 198 -11.35 3.00 0.73
N ALA A 199 -11.60 3.93 1.66
CA ALA A 199 -10.56 4.65 2.40
C ALA A 199 -10.40 4.09 3.83
N PRO A 200 -9.18 3.74 4.28
CA PRO A 200 -8.97 3.34 5.66
C PRO A 200 -9.28 4.50 6.61
N PHE A 201 -10.27 4.28 7.48
CA PHE A 201 -10.64 5.23 8.53
C PHE A 201 -9.91 4.88 9.84
N MET A 202 -9.10 5.80 10.35
CA MET A 202 -8.56 5.70 11.70
C MET A 202 -9.47 6.42 12.69
N LEU A 203 -10.04 5.67 13.63
CA LEU A 203 -10.72 6.21 14.81
C LEU A 203 -9.84 5.96 16.04
N ILE A 204 -9.38 7.03 16.67
CA ILE A 204 -8.44 6.97 17.79
C ILE A 204 -9.18 7.28 19.10
N ASN A 205 -8.92 6.49 20.13
CA ASN A 205 -9.50 6.68 21.45
C ASN A 205 -8.44 6.57 22.55
N GLY A 206 -8.73 7.15 23.72
CA GLY A 206 -7.91 7.12 24.92
C GLY A 206 -7.08 8.39 25.14
N PRO A 207 -6.25 8.40 26.20
CA PRO A 207 -5.47 9.59 26.62
C PRO A 207 -4.61 10.20 25.52
N ILE A 208 -4.16 9.37 24.57
CA ILE A 208 -3.36 9.78 23.41
C ILE A 208 -4.05 10.86 22.55
N VAL A 209 -5.38 10.92 22.59
CA VAL A 209 -6.17 11.95 21.89
C VAL A 209 -5.81 13.33 22.41
N ASP A 210 -5.78 13.52 23.73
CA ASP A 210 -5.45 14.80 24.35
C ASP A 210 -3.95 15.06 24.32
N GLU A 211 -3.13 14.03 24.56
CA GLU A 211 -1.66 14.14 24.54
C GLU A 211 -1.13 14.63 23.19
N LEU A 212 -1.73 14.18 22.09
CA LEU A 212 -1.33 14.57 20.73
C LEU A 212 -2.19 15.70 20.16
N GLY A 213 -3.25 16.13 20.84
CA GLY A 213 -4.19 17.13 20.33
C GLY A 213 -4.91 16.65 19.06
N ILE A 214 -5.32 15.38 19.01
CA ILE A 214 -6.11 14.81 17.92
C ILE A 214 -7.52 15.39 18.01
N ASN A 215 -8.01 15.97 16.91
CA ASN A 215 -9.31 16.62 16.91
C ASN A 215 -10.44 15.59 16.95
N SER A 216 -11.30 15.67 17.95
CA SER A 216 -12.56 14.91 18.08
C SER A 216 -13.81 15.78 17.85
N LYS A 217 -13.64 17.07 17.57
CA LYS A 217 -14.71 18.07 17.56
C LYS A 217 -15.03 18.53 16.13
N GLN A 218 -15.43 19.80 15.99
CA GLN A 218 -15.83 20.40 14.72
C GLN A 218 -14.75 20.19 13.64
N ALA A 219 -15.20 19.79 12.46
CA ALA A 219 -14.36 19.49 11.30
C ALA A 219 -13.27 18.42 11.55
N THR A 220 -13.48 17.45 12.45
CA THR A 220 -12.52 16.36 12.75
C THR A 220 -12.03 15.60 11.51
N LEU A 221 -12.91 15.33 10.54
CA LEU A 221 -12.57 14.70 9.25
C LEU A 221 -12.26 15.72 8.13
N GLY A 222 -12.24 17.01 8.45
CA GLY A 222 -12.06 18.10 7.50
C GLY A 222 -10.69 18.76 7.60
N PRO A 223 -10.40 19.71 6.71
CA PRO A 223 -9.17 20.49 6.73
C PRO A 223 -9.16 21.52 7.87
N GLY A 224 -7.97 22.03 8.20
CA GLY A 224 -7.81 23.17 9.10
C GLY A 224 -6.71 22.97 10.15
N ARG A 225 -6.36 24.05 10.85
CA ARG A 225 -5.36 24.02 11.93
C ARG A 225 -5.75 23.03 13.03
N GLN A 226 -7.02 23.01 13.39
CA GLN A 226 -7.57 22.14 14.43
C GLN A 226 -7.41 20.65 14.08
N SER A 227 -7.54 20.27 12.81
CA SER A 227 -7.41 18.89 12.35
C SER A 227 -6.02 18.58 11.78
N ARG A 228 -5.01 19.43 12.03
CA ARG A 228 -3.65 19.24 11.49
C ARG A 228 -3.08 17.86 11.83
N VAL A 229 -3.26 17.41 13.07
CA VAL A 229 -2.76 16.10 13.53
C VAL A 229 -3.50 14.96 12.82
N ASN A 230 -4.82 15.03 12.73
CA ASN A 230 -5.65 14.07 11.99
C ASN A 230 -5.20 13.96 10.53
N VAL A 231 -5.01 15.11 9.87
CA VAL A 231 -4.57 15.16 8.47
C VAL A 231 -3.23 14.45 8.30
N ILE A 232 -2.24 14.79 9.14
CA ILE A 232 -0.90 14.19 9.13
C ILE A 232 -0.97 12.67 9.39
N LEU A 233 -1.75 12.22 10.38
CA LEU A 233 -1.87 10.81 10.72
C LEU A 233 -2.50 10.00 9.58
N GLY A 234 -3.62 10.47 9.01
CA GLY A 234 -4.26 9.79 7.87
C GLY A 234 -3.31 9.71 6.67
N ARG A 235 -2.58 10.78 6.41
CA ARG A 235 -1.60 10.86 5.32
C ARG A 235 -0.41 9.93 5.55
N ALA A 236 0.09 9.84 6.78
CA ALA A 236 1.15 8.91 7.16
C ALA A 236 0.73 7.45 7.00
N LEU A 237 -0.51 7.10 7.34
CA LEU A 237 -1.05 5.77 7.08
C LEU A 237 -1.12 5.49 5.57
N ARG A 238 -1.60 6.44 4.76
CA ARG A 238 -1.66 6.27 3.30
C ARG A 238 -0.29 6.01 2.69
N LEU A 239 0.70 6.83 3.03
CA LEU A 239 2.09 6.65 2.57
C LEU A 239 2.69 5.33 3.08
N THR A 240 2.31 4.86 4.27
CA THR A 240 2.76 3.55 4.78
C THR A 240 2.14 2.40 3.99
N LEU A 241 0.84 2.45 3.70
CA LEU A 241 0.16 1.45 2.87
C LEU A 241 0.72 1.42 1.44
N MET A 242 1.11 2.56 0.88
CA MET A 242 1.77 2.61 -0.44
C MET A 242 3.20 2.07 -0.36
N ASN A 243 4.07 2.70 0.42
CA ASN A 243 5.51 2.45 0.37
C ASN A 243 5.94 1.14 1.04
N VAL A 244 5.14 0.64 1.98
CA VAL A 244 5.40 -0.62 2.70
C VAL A 244 4.40 -1.69 2.29
N GLY A 245 3.12 -1.33 2.18
CA GLY A 245 2.05 -2.26 1.80
C GLY A 245 1.90 -2.44 0.29
N HIS A 246 2.65 -1.72 -0.56
CA HIS A 246 2.51 -1.75 -2.03
C HIS A 246 1.10 -1.41 -2.54
N ASN A 247 0.30 -0.67 -1.77
CA ASN A 247 -1.06 -0.29 -2.14
C ASN A 247 -1.09 0.92 -3.12
N TYR A 248 -0.38 0.79 -4.24
CA TYR A 248 -0.30 1.84 -5.25
C TYR A 248 -1.55 1.83 -6.17
N PRO A 249 -2.15 3.01 -6.46
CA PRO A 249 -3.23 3.14 -7.44
C PRO A 249 -2.87 2.56 -8.80
N GLY A 250 -3.74 1.71 -9.34
CA GLY A 250 -3.55 1.04 -10.63
C GLY A 250 -2.56 -0.13 -10.64
N GLU A 251 -2.01 -0.50 -9.47
CA GLU A 251 -1.19 -1.71 -9.31
C GLU A 251 -1.88 -2.73 -8.41
N MET A 252 -2.05 -2.40 -7.12
CA MET A 252 -2.82 -3.23 -6.17
C MET A 252 -4.02 -2.48 -5.59
N ASP A 253 -4.07 -1.15 -5.68
CA ASP A 253 -5.29 -0.39 -5.39
C ASP A 253 -6.05 -0.21 -6.71
N MET A 254 -7.12 -0.99 -6.90
CA MET A 254 -7.87 -1.10 -8.16
C MET A 254 -9.07 -0.16 -8.25
N ASP A 255 -9.14 0.81 -7.35
CA ASP A 255 -10.20 1.81 -7.30
C ASP A 255 -10.38 2.52 -8.64
N THR A 256 -11.62 2.50 -9.12
CA THR A 256 -12.00 2.94 -10.47
C THR A 256 -12.22 4.44 -10.59
N ILE A 257 -12.66 5.11 -9.52
CA ILE A 257 -13.04 6.54 -9.55
C ILE A 257 -12.25 7.40 -8.56
N GLY A 258 -11.64 6.77 -7.55
CA GLY A 258 -10.93 7.47 -6.48
C GLY A 258 -11.85 8.01 -5.38
N SER A 259 -11.26 8.40 -4.26
CA SER A 259 -11.90 9.21 -3.23
C SER A 259 -10.90 10.10 -2.52
N ALA A 260 -11.30 11.35 -2.27
CA ALA A 260 -10.52 12.29 -1.48
C ALA A 260 -10.27 11.78 -0.05
N ALA A 261 -11.11 10.88 0.46
CA ALA A 261 -10.94 10.26 1.76
C ALA A 261 -9.68 9.38 1.85
N LYS A 262 -9.14 8.89 0.72
CA LYS A 262 -7.92 8.07 0.72
C LYS A 262 -6.66 8.85 1.06
N PHE A 263 -6.66 10.18 0.91
CA PHE A 263 -5.51 11.01 1.27
C PHE A 263 -5.36 11.14 2.79
N SER A 264 -6.47 11.30 3.50
CA SER A 264 -6.47 11.38 4.94
C SER A 264 -7.88 11.20 5.51
N LEU A 265 -8.06 10.17 6.33
CA LEU A 265 -9.31 9.91 7.04
C LEU A 265 -9.00 9.44 8.46
N CYS A 266 -8.93 10.40 9.38
CA CYS A 266 -8.59 10.17 10.78
C CYS A 266 -9.47 11.04 11.69
N ALA A 267 -10.03 10.45 12.73
CA ALA A 267 -10.79 11.14 13.78
C ALA A 267 -10.41 10.59 15.15
N ALA A 268 -10.79 11.33 16.18
CA ALA A 268 -10.77 10.85 17.55
C ALA A 268 -12.19 10.71 18.09
N GLU A 269 -12.39 9.73 18.99
CA GLU A 269 -13.60 9.62 19.79
C GLU A 269 -13.72 10.83 20.73
N SER A 270 -14.94 11.37 20.91
CA SER A 270 -15.19 12.40 21.91
C SER A 270 -15.08 11.77 23.30
N GLN A 271 -14.28 12.38 24.18
CA GLN A 271 -14.20 11.98 25.59
C GLN A 271 -15.26 12.66 26.47
N ASP A 272 -15.96 13.65 25.91
CA ASP A 272 -17.09 14.37 26.51
C ASP A 272 -18.42 13.74 26.08
#